data_AF-A0A521HM23-F1
#
_entry.id   AF-A0A521HM23-F1
#
_cell.length_a   1.000
_cell.length_b   1.000
_cell.length_c   1.000
_cell.angle_alpha   90.00
_cell.angle_beta   90.00
_cell.angle_gamma   90.00
#
_symmetry.space_group_name_H-M   'P 1'
#
loop_
_entity.id
_entity.type
_entity.pdbx_description
1 polymer ?
#
loop_
_entity_poly.entity_id
_entity_poly.type
_entity_poly.pdbx_seq_one_letter_code
_entity_poly.pdbx_strand_id
1 'polypeptide(L)'
;MHLNKTEAQARADDIQVFRRELARLSEEGVLTLGGNVRASITAHHDRLLGELERSFDIDRDRRASQLSLGMRIASFLGALALAAAIVTLFQKFWGLLSTPVQVITLVGAALGSLLLTEVVRRFDRSAYFCKLAALVAFACFVLNLSMLGQIFNITPSDKALLAWAALALLLAYRFNLRLLLVAGLCCIAAFIAARMGTWNGMYWLDLGKRPENFFPVALTLFVVPSLLDQRRYAGFAATYRLFALLVLFLPMLVLANWGSGSYLDWAVSHIENFYQILGFFCAAGVIALGVGKGWNEVVNCGAVFFVVFLYTKFYDWCWDWMPKYLFFLVIAMSAVVFLLVFQRLRRLGLSSREVGP
;
A
#
# COMPACT_ATOMS: atom_id res chain seq x y z
N MET A 1 -22.81 -16.20 6.67
CA MET A 1 -21.65 -15.36 7.02
C MET A 1 -20.71 -15.34 5.82
N HIS A 2 -20.62 -14.25 5.07
CA HIS A 2 -19.72 -14.17 3.91
C HIS A 2 -18.30 -13.86 4.41
N LEU A 3 -17.50 -14.89 4.70
CA LEU A 3 -16.08 -14.70 4.99
C LEU A 3 -15.32 -14.34 3.72
N ASN A 4 -14.35 -13.43 3.83
CA ASN A 4 -13.33 -13.22 2.80
C ASN A 4 -12.04 -14.02 3.09
N LYS A 5 -11.12 -14.12 2.13
CA LYS A 5 -9.86 -14.90 2.27
C LYS A 5 -9.00 -14.44 3.47
N THR A 6 -9.00 -13.14 3.80
CA THR A 6 -8.22 -12.63 4.93
C THR A 6 -8.85 -12.98 6.27
N GLU A 7 -10.17 -12.94 6.37
CA GLU A 7 -10.91 -13.39 7.56
C GLU A 7 -10.78 -14.90 7.77
N ALA A 8 -10.81 -15.67 6.68
CA ALA A 8 -10.56 -17.12 6.71
C ALA A 8 -9.14 -17.43 7.21
N GLN A 9 -8.13 -16.67 6.74
CA GLN A 9 -6.76 -16.81 7.24
C GLN A 9 -6.64 -16.41 8.71
N ALA A 10 -7.23 -15.27 9.11
CA ALA A 10 -7.22 -14.82 10.50
C ALA A 10 -7.86 -15.86 11.42
N ARG A 11 -8.96 -16.49 10.98
CA ARG A 11 -9.60 -17.58 11.73
C ARG A 11 -8.70 -18.80 11.86
N ALA A 12 -7.94 -19.15 10.82
CA ALA A 12 -6.98 -20.24 10.90
C ALA A 12 -5.82 -19.93 11.86
N ASP A 13 -5.32 -18.70 11.83
CA ASP A 13 -4.28 -18.21 12.73
C ASP A 13 -4.76 -18.23 14.20
N ASP A 14 -6.01 -17.82 14.46
CA ASP A 14 -6.65 -17.89 15.78
C ASP A 14 -6.72 -19.32 16.30
N ILE A 15 -7.09 -20.29 15.45
CA ILE A 15 -7.12 -21.72 15.80
C ILE A 15 -5.73 -22.22 16.19
N GLN A 16 -4.68 -21.79 15.47
CA GLN A 16 -3.30 -22.14 15.82
C GLN A 16 -2.84 -21.50 17.13
N VAL A 17 -3.23 -20.26 17.39
CA VAL A 17 -2.96 -19.59 18.68
C VAL A 17 -3.65 -20.36 19.81
N PHE A 18 -4.93 -20.67 19.65
CA PHE A 18 -5.70 -21.44 20.63
C PHE A 18 -5.08 -22.81 20.91
N ARG A 19 -4.71 -23.58 19.87
CA ARG A 19 -4.09 -24.89 20.04
C ARG A 19 -2.77 -24.83 20.82
N ARG A 20 -1.96 -23.80 20.58
CA ARG A 20 -0.69 -23.58 21.31
C ARG A 20 -0.93 -23.20 22.76
N GLU A 21 -1.89 -22.32 23.01
CA GLU A 21 -2.21 -21.90 24.37
C GLU A 21 -2.83 -23.03 25.19
N LEU A 22 -3.71 -23.84 24.58
CA LEU A 22 -4.26 -25.05 25.19
C LEU A 22 -3.16 -26.04 25.59
N ALA A 23 -2.11 -26.18 24.76
CA ALA A 23 -0.97 -27.03 25.07
C ALA A 23 -0.18 -26.50 26.27
N ARG A 24 0.10 -25.19 26.31
CA ARG A 24 0.78 -24.55 27.45
C ARG A 24 0.01 -24.70 28.76
N LEU A 25 -1.29 -24.40 28.75
CA LEU A 25 -2.15 -24.54 29.94
C LEU A 25 -2.26 -25.99 30.43
N SER A 26 -2.16 -26.95 29.50
CA SER A 26 -2.12 -28.38 29.82
C SER A 26 -0.77 -28.79 30.41
N GLU A 27 0.34 -28.20 29.95
CA GLU A 27 1.70 -28.44 30.49
C GLU A 27 1.87 -27.80 31.87
N GLU A 28 1.31 -26.61 32.09
CA GLU A 28 1.31 -25.90 33.36
C GLU A 28 0.35 -26.52 34.40
N GLY A 29 -0.46 -27.50 34.00
CA GLY A 29 -1.43 -28.17 34.87
C GLY A 29 -2.65 -27.31 35.25
N VAL A 30 -2.78 -26.11 34.67
CA VAL A 30 -3.89 -25.17 34.92
C VAL A 30 -5.20 -25.67 34.31
N LEU A 31 -5.13 -26.33 33.16
CA LEU A 31 -6.31 -26.84 32.45
C LEU A 31 -6.09 -28.28 31.96
N THR A 32 -6.73 -29.24 32.63
CA THR A 32 -6.77 -30.65 32.20
C THR A 32 -8.11 -30.96 31.53
N LEU A 33 -8.15 -30.90 30.21
CA LEU A 33 -9.30 -31.38 29.43
C LEU A 33 -9.28 -32.91 29.36
N GLY A 34 -10.42 -33.55 29.64
CA GLY A 34 -10.57 -34.99 29.42
C GLY A 34 -10.24 -35.39 27.97
N GLY A 35 -9.59 -36.54 27.78
CA GLY A 35 -9.06 -36.96 26.47
C GLY A 35 -10.08 -36.92 25.32
N ASN A 36 -11.34 -37.28 25.62
CA ASN A 36 -12.44 -37.24 24.64
C ASN A 36 -12.80 -35.81 24.19
N VAL A 37 -12.78 -34.83 25.10
CA VAL A 37 -13.09 -33.43 24.78
C VAL A 37 -11.98 -32.81 23.95
N ARG A 38 -10.72 -33.06 24.32
CA ARG A 38 -9.55 -32.60 23.56
C ARG A 38 -9.53 -33.16 22.14
N ALA A 39 -9.84 -34.45 21.98
CA ALA A 39 -9.96 -35.09 20.68
C ALA A 39 -11.10 -34.47 19.84
N SER A 40 -12.26 -34.22 20.45
CA SER A 40 -13.40 -33.58 19.77
C SER A 40 -13.09 -32.17 19.26
N ILE A 41 -12.47 -31.33 20.10
CA ILE A 41 -12.03 -29.97 19.72
C ILE A 41 -11.00 -30.03 18.58
N THR A 42 -10.04 -30.96 18.67
CA THR A 42 -9.01 -31.11 17.65
C THR A 42 -9.62 -31.51 16.31
N ALA A 43 -10.51 -32.51 16.31
CA ALA A 43 -11.22 -32.97 15.11
C ALA A 43 -12.12 -31.88 14.49
N HIS A 44 -12.79 -31.07 15.31
CA HIS A 44 -13.56 -29.92 14.84
C HIS A 44 -12.66 -28.88 14.15
N HIS A 45 -11.56 -28.51 14.79
CA HIS A 45 -10.59 -27.57 14.22
C HIS A 45 -9.95 -28.11 12.93
N ASP A 46 -9.61 -29.40 12.83
CA ASP A 46 -9.04 -29.98 11.61
C ASP A 46 -10.05 -29.97 10.45
N ARG A 47 -11.33 -30.26 10.75
CA ARG A 47 -12.41 -30.17 9.75
C ARG A 47 -12.60 -28.74 9.27
N LEU A 48 -12.66 -27.78 10.19
CA LEU A 48 -12.83 -26.37 9.86
C LEU A 48 -11.64 -25.82 9.06
N LEU A 49 -10.40 -26.16 9.43
CA LEU A 49 -9.22 -25.78 8.66
C LEU A 49 -9.25 -26.38 7.26
N GLY A 50 -9.67 -27.65 7.12
CA GLY A 50 -9.82 -28.29 5.81
C GLY A 50 -10.92 -27.66 4.94
N GLU A 51 -12.02 -27.22 5.53
CA GLU A 51 -13.07 -26.45 4.83
C GLU A 51 -12.57 -25.09 4.39
N LEU A 52 -11.90 -24.34 5.28
CA LEU A 52 -11.33 -23.03 4.96
C LEU A 52 -10.25 -23.13 3.87
N GLU A 53 -9.39 -24.15 3.93
CA GLU A 53 -8.37 -24.43 2.91
C GLU A 53 -9.00 -24.67 1.53
N ARG A 54 -10.03 -25.53 1.46
CA ARG A 54 -10.73 -25.83 0.20
C ARG A 54 -11.49 -24.65 -0.37
N SER A 55 -12.11 -23.83 0.50
CA SER A 55 -12.96 -22.73 0.07
C SER A 55 -12.19 -21.43 -0.21
N PHE A 56 -11.06 -21.18 0.47
CA PHE A 56 -10.37 -19.89 0.42
C PHE A 56 -8.87 -19.99 0.11
N ASP A 57 -8.29 -21.19 -0.03
CA ASP A 57 -6.88 -21.41 -0.34
C ASP A 57 -5.97 -20.69 0.68
N ILE A 58 -6.19 -20.98 1.97
CA ILE A 58 -5.47 -20.38 3.10
C ILE A 58 -4.20 -21.16 3.46
N ASP A 59 -3.21 -20.47 4.02
CA ASP A 59 -1.96 -21.07 4.48
C ASP A 59 -2.23 -21.82 5.80
N ARG A 60 -2.16 -23.16 5.78
CA ARG A 60 -2.49 -24.02 6.92
C ARG A 60 -1.47 -23.99 8.06
N ASP A 61 -0.21 -23.67 7.76
CA ASP A 61 0.92 -23.69 8.72
C ASP A 61 1.90 -22.53 8.51
N ARG A 62 2.67 -22.18 9.55
CA ARG A 62 3.71 -21.13 9.50
C ARG A 62 4.78 -21.36 8.42
N ARG A 63 5.15 -22.63 8.14
CA ARG A 63 6.08 -22.97 7.04
C ARG A 63 5.45 -22.70 5.67
N ALA A 64 4.15 -22.98 5.51
CA ALA A 64 3.42 -22.64 4.30
C ALA A 64 3.37 -21.12 4.09
N SER A 65 3.20 -20.35 5.18
CA SER A 65 3.25 -18.88 5.14
C SER A 65 4.63 -18.32 4.73
N GLN A 66 5.73 -18.91 5.21
CA GLN A 66 7.08 -18.51 4.79
C GLN A 66 7.36 -18.84 3.31
N LEU A 67 6.93 -20.01 2.85
CA LEU A 67 7.01 -20.40 1.44
C LEU A 67 6.11 -19.51 0.55
N SER A 68 4.93 -19.14 1.03
CA SER A 68 4.00 -18.26 0.31
C SER A 68 4.54 -16.83 0.18
N LEU A 69 5.26 -16.33 1.18
CA LEU A 69 6.02 -15.08 1.08
C LEU A 69 7.11 -15.15 -0.01
N GLY A 70 7.90 -16.23 -0.03
CA GLY A 70 8.91 -16.47 -1.05
C GLY A 70 8.32 -16.48 -2.46
N MET A 71 7.21 -17.19 -2.67
CA MET A 71 6.49 -17.21 -3.95
C MET A 71 5.93 -15.84 -4.34
N ARG A 72 5.42 -15.05 -3.37
CA ARG A 72 4.96 -13.67 -3.63
C ARG A 72 6.10 -12.79 -4.12
N ILE A 73 7.26 -12.86 -3.48
CA ILE A 73 8.45 -12.09 -3.87
C ILE A 73 8.95 -12.55 -5.26
N ALA A 74 9.09 -13.85 -5.48
CA ALA A 74 9.54 -14.40 -6.75
C ALA A 74 8.59 -14.06 -7.90
N SER A 75 7.28 -14.20 -7.69
CA SER A 75 6.27 -13.83 -8.71
C SER A 75 6.25 -12.33 -8.99
N PHE A 76 6.45 -11.48 -7.98
CA PHE A 76 6.54 -10.03 -8.15
C PHE A 76 7.79 -9.62 -8.96
N LEU A 77 8.96 -10.14 -8.57
CA LEU A 77 10.21 -9.89 -9.29
C LEU A 77 10.16 -10.44 -10.72
N GLY A 78 9.60 -11.64 -10.92
CA GLY A 78 9.39 -12.22 -12.24
C GLY A 78 8.46 -11.40 -13.11
N ALA A 79 7.37 -10.88 -12.54
CA ALA A 79 6.44 -10.02 -13.27
C ALA A 79 7.09 -8.69 -13.66
N LEU A 80 7.88 -8.08 -12.77
CA LEU A 80 8.62 -6.85 -13.05
C LEU A 80 9.69 -7.07 -14.12
N ALA A 81 10.45 -8.15 -14.00
CA ALA A 81 11.48 -8.54 -14.97
C ALA A 81 10.86 -8.81 -16.35
N LEU A 82 9.72 -9.50 -16.41
CA LEU A 82 9.02 -9.76 -17.66
C LEU A 82 8.46 -8.48 -18.29
N ALA A 83 7.88 -7.57 -17.49
CA ALA A 83 7.45 -6.27 -17.97
C ALA A 83 8.63 -5.45 -18.53
N ALA A 84 9.76 -5.42 -17.82
CA ALA A 84 10.99 -4.76 -18.29
C ALA A 84 11.58 -5.41 -19.55
N ALA A 85 11.55 -6.74 -19.64
CA ALA A 85 11.99 -7.47 -20.83
C ALA A 85 11.13 -7.12 -22.04
N ILE A 86 9.82 -6.99 -21.88
CA ILE A 86 8.92 -6.57 -22.95
C ILE A 86 9.24 -5.13 -23.37
N VAL A 87 9.33 -4.18 -22.44
CA VAL A 87 9.66 -2.78 -22.75
C VAL A 87 10.98 -2.68 -23.52
N THR A 88 12.01 -3.38 -23.07
CA THR A 88 13.34 -3.35 -23.71
C THR A 88 13.35 -4.07 -25.06
N LEU A 89 12.62 -5.17 -25.21
CA LEU A 89 12.44 -5.87 -26.50
C LEU A 89 11.82 -4.92 -27.53
N PHE A 90 10.75 -4.23 -27.15
CA PHE A 90 10.12 -3.24 -28.01
C PHE A 90 11.14 -2.15 -28.38
N GLN A 91 11.76 -1.48 -27.41
CA GLN A 91 12.75 -0.42 -27.68
C GLN A 91 13.90 -0.85 -28.61
N LYS A 92 14.39 -2.09 -28.48
CA LYS A 92 15.53 -2.58 -29.26
C LYS A 92 15.17 -2.85 -30.74
N PHE A 93 14.02 -3.44 -31.00
CA PHE A 93 13.65 -3.89 -32.35
C PHE A 93 12.64 -2.97 -33.05
N TRP A 94 12.07 -1.98 -32.35
CA TRP A 94 10.98 -1.15 -32.85
C TRP A 94 11.28 -0.49 -34.21
N GLY A 95 12.45 0.14 -34.32
CA GLY A 95 12.84 0.90 -35.51
C GLY A 95 13.08 0.04 -36.77
N LEU A 96 13.14 -1.28 -36.63
CA LEU A 96 13.35 -2.22 -37.75
C LEU A 96 12.03 -2.71 -38.37
N LEU A 97 10.90 -2.47 -37.70
CA LEU A 97 9.59 -2.96 -38.12
C LEU A 97 8.86 -1.92 -38.97
N SER A 98 8.10 -2.37 -39.97
CA SER A 98 7.20 -1.50 -40.71
C SER A 98 6.01 -1.06 -39.84
N THR A 99 5.45 0.11 -40.13
CA THR A 99 4.32 0.68 -39.35
C THR A 99 3.13 -0.29 -39.19
N PRO A 100 2.68 -1.03 -40.23
CA PRO A 100 1.58 -2.00 -40.05
C PRO A 100 1.94 -3.11 -39.06
N VAL A 101 3.17 -3.64 -39.13
CA VAL A 101 3.65 -4.70 -38.23
C VAL A 101 3.75 -4.17 -36.81
N GLN A 102 4.28 -2.96 -36.62
CA GLN A 102 4.33 -2.29 -35.32
C GLN A 102 2.93 -2.20 -34.67
N VAL A 103 1.92 -1.70 -35.41
CA VAL A 103 0.55 -1.56 -34.90
C VAL A 103 -0.05 -2.93 -34.55
N ILE A 104 0.07 -3.92 -35.44
CA ILE A 104 -0.45 -5.28 -35.20
C ILE A 104 0.22 -5.91 -33.98
N THR A 105 1.54 -5.75 -33.81
CA THR A 105 2.26 -6.30 -32.67
C THR A 105 1.85 -5.64 -31.36
N LEU A 106 1.68 -4.31 -31.31
CA LEU A 106 1.25 -3.63 -30.08
C LEU A 106 -0.18 -4.02 -29.68
N VAL A 107 -1.11 -3.98 -30.63
CA VAL A 107 -2.52 -4.33 -30.40
C VAL A 107 -2.63 -5.81 -30.03
N GLY A 108 -1.93 -6.68 -30.77
CA GLY A 108 -1.88 -8.11 -30.51
C GLY A 108 -1.25 -8.45 -29.16
N ALA A 109 -0.19 -7.77 -28.75
CA ALA A 109 0.45 -7.98 -27.45
C ALA A 109 -0.47 -7.52 -26.30
N ALA A 110 -1.13 -6.37 -26.42
CA ALA A 110 -2.05 -5.86 -25.40
C ALA A 110 -3.30 -6.75 -25.26
N LEU A 111 -3.95 -7.12 -26.37
CA LEU A 111 -5.12 -8.00 -26.34
C LEU A 111 -4.74 -9.43 -25.94
N GLY A 112 -3.64 -9.95 -26.48
CA GLY A 112 -3.17 -11.31 -26.18
C GLY A 112 -2.78 -11.50 -24.72
N SER A 113 -2.10 -10.52 -24.12
CA SER A 113 -1.77 -10.57 -22.68
C SER A 113 -3.00 -10.41 -21.78
N LEU A 114 -3.99 -9.63 -22.19
CA LEU A 114 -5.27 -9.52 -21.48
C LEU A 114 -6.06 -10.84 -21.54
N LEU A 115 -6.15 -11.47 -22.72
CA LEU A 115 -6.77 -12.79 -22.89
C LEU A 115 -6.03 -13.86 -22.08
N LEU A 116 -4.70 -13.85 -22.13
CA LEU A 116 -3.85 -14.75 -21.34
C LEU A 116 -4.17 -14.63 -19.85
N THR A 117 -4.38 -13.41 -19.35
CA THR A 117 -4.73 -13.17 -17.94
C THR A 117 -6.04 -13.87 -17.54
N GLU A 118 -7.08 -13.79 -18.37
CA GLU A 118 -8.36 -14.47 -18.11
C GLU A 118 -8.26 -16.00 -18.30
N VAL A 119 -7.42 -16.49 -19.23
CA VAL A 119 -7.17 -17.92 -19.40
C VAL A 119 -6.42 -18.50 -18.21
N VAL A 120 -5.31 -17.87 -17.79
CA VAL A 120 -4.48 -18.29 -16.65
C VAL A 120 -5.32 -18.35 -15.37
N ARG A 121 -6.24 -17.40 -15.17
CA ARG A 121 -7.16 -17.42 -14.03
C ARG A 121 -7.94 -18.72 -13.90
N ARG A 122 -8.34 -19.36 -15.00
CA ARG A 122 -9.11 -20.61 -14.95
C ARG A 122 -8.32 -21.78 -14.37
N PHE A 123 -6.99 -21.72 -14.47
CA PHE A 123 -6.09 -22.77 -14.02
C PHE A 123 -5.39 -22.43 -12.70
N ASP A 124 -5.25 -21.14 -12.37
CA ASP A 124 -4.51 -20.67 -11.21
C ASP A 124 -5.40 -20.49 -9.96
N ARG A 125 -5.37 -21.49 -9.07
CA ARG A 125 -6.06 -21.42 -7.76
C ARG A 125 -5.42 -20.40 -6.80
N SER A 126 -4.10 -20.21 -6.90
CA SER A 126 -3.29 -19.40 -5.98
C SER A 126 -3.21 -17.91 -6.37
N ALA A 127 -3.67 -17.59 -7.58
CA ALA A 127 -3.63 -16.30 -8.23
C ALA A 127 -2.23 -15.72 -8.51
N TYR A 128 -1.11 -16.42 -8.21
CA TYR A 128 0.25 -15.92 -8.45
C TYR A 128 0.56 -15.64 -9.92
N PHE A 129 0.26 -16.60 -10.79
CA PHE A 129 0.46 -16.47 -12.23
C PHE A 129 -0.52 -15.48 -12.84
N CYS A 130 -1.74 -15.41 -12.29
CA CYS A 130 -2.72 -14.40 -12.67
C CYS A 130 -2.19 -12.97 -12.39
N LYS A 131 -1.50 -12.74 -11.25
CA LYS A 131 -0.88 -11.42 -10.98
C LYS A 131 0.18 -11.07 -12.01
N LEU A 132 1.01 -12.05 -12.36
CA LEU A 132 2.10 -11.89 -13.32
C LEU A 132 1.54 -11.56 -14.71
N ALA A 133 0.56 -12.33 -15.18
CA ALA A 133 -0.11 -12.08 -16.46
C ALA A 133 -0.80 -10.71 -16.49
N ALA A 134 -1.50 -10.32 -15.41
CA ALA A 134 -2.17 -9.03 -15.33
C ALA A 134 -1.19 -7.85 -15.34
N LEU A 135 -0.02 -7.99 -14.70
CA LEU A 135 1.02 -6.95 -14.74
C LEU A 135 1.61 -6.80 -16.14
N VAL A 136 1.85 -7.92 -16.82
CA VAL A 136 2.26 -7.93 -18.23
C VAL A 136 1.21 -7.27 -19.11
N ALA A 137 -0.07 -7.58 -18.92
CA ALA A 137 -1.16 -6.97 -19.67
C ALA A 137 -1.20 -5.46 -19.49
N PHE A 138 -1.03 -4.99 -18.25
CA PHE A 138 -0.93 -3.57 -17.97
C PHE A 138 0.30 -2.93 -18.64
N ALA A 139 1.48 -3.55 -18.56
CA ALA A 139 2.70 -3.05 -19.20
C ALA A 139 2.56 -2.98 -20.73
N CYS A 140 2.03 -4.03 -21.36
CA CYS A 140 1.74 -4.05 -22.80
C CYS A 140 0.75 -2.95 -23.19
N PHE A 141 -0.25 -2.66 -22.36
CA PHE A 141 -1.20 -1.59 -22.63
C PHE A 141 -0.59 -0.19 -22.52
N VAL A 142 0.24 0.04 -21.50
CA VAL A 142 0.99 1.30 -21.36
C VAL A 142 1.89 1.53 -22.56
N LEU A 143 2.64 0.50 -22.97
CA LEU A 143 3.48 0.52 -24.18
C LEU A 143 2.65 0.77 -25.44
N ASN A 144 1.53 0.07 -25.60
CA ASN A 144 0.63 0.25 -26.74
C ASN A 144 0.20 1.70 -26.89
N LEU A 145 -0.31 2.34 -25.83
CA LEU A 145 -0.77 3.72 -25.92
C LEU A 145 0.39 4.70 -26.16
N SER A 146 1.54 4.50 -25.50
CA SER A 146 2.71 5.37 -25.65
C SER A 146 3.31 5.28 -27.05
N MET A 147 3.50 4.07 -27.58
CA MET A 147 4.18 3.85 -28.87
C MET A 147 3.26 4.16 -30.05
N LEU A 148 1.95 3.89 -29.95
CA LEU A 148 0.99 4.35 -30.96
C LEU A 148 0.94 5.87 -31.02
N GLY A 149 1.00 6.56 -29.88
CA GLY A 149 1.09 8.01 -29.83
C GLY A 149 2.30 8.54 -30.59
N GLN A 150 3.46 7.88 -30.45
CA GLN A 150 4.67 8.23 -31.19
C GLN A 150 4.54 7.95 -32.70
N ILE A 151 4.03 6.77 -33.09
CA ILE A 151 3.83 6.39 -34.51
C ILE A 151 2.98 7.43 -35.24
N PHE A 152 1.86 7.80 -34.62
CA PHE A 152 0.87 8.71 -35.24
C PHE A 152 1.10 10.18 -34.87
N ASN A 153 2.26 10.50 -34.28
CA ASN A 153 2.65 11.86 -33.89
C ASN A 153 1.57 12.59 -33.04
N ILE A 154 0.91 11.86 -32.14
CA ILE A 154 -0.08 12.40 -31.21
C ILE A 154 0.66 13.11 -30.08
N THR A 155 0.28 14.35 -29.80
CA THR A 155 0.87 15.13 -28.72
C THR A 155 0.66 14.44 -27.36
N PRO A 156 1.72 14.25 -26.55
CA PRO A 156 1.59 13.67 -25.22
C PRO A 156 0.62 14.47 -24.33
N SER A 157 -0.29 13.79 -23.64
CA SER A 157 -1.26 14.39 -22.74
C SER A 157 -1.44 13.56 -21.48
N ASP A 158 -1.65 14.27 -20.38
CA ASP A 158 -2.11 13.78 -19.08
C ASP A 158 -3.32 12.82 -19.16
N LYS A 159 -4.20 12.97 -20.16
CA LYS A 159 -5.37 12.09 -20.36
C LYS A 159 -4.99 10.62 -20.56
N ALA A 160 -3.78 10.32 -21.04
CA ALA A 160 -3.28 8.94 -21.15
C ALA A 160 -3.27 8.24 -19.78
N LEU A 161 -3.01 8.98 -18.69
CA LEU A 161 -3.03 8.47 -17.33
C LEU A 161 -4.41 7.94 -16.93
N LEU A 162 -5.50 8.52 -17.44
CA LEU A 162 -6.86 8.02 -17.17
C LEU A 162 -7.10 6.65 -17.83
N ALA A 163 -6.63 6.46 -19.07
CA ALA A 163 -6.75 5.18 -19.75
C ALA A 163 -5.95 4.09 -19.01
N TRP A 164 -4.72 4.42 -18.58
CA TRP A 164 -3.91 3.51 -17.77
C TRP A 164 -4.55 3.22 -16.41
N ALA A 165 -5.04 4.24 -15.71
CA ALA A 165 -5.76 4.09 -14.45
C ALA A 165 -6.99 3.18 -14.61
N ALA A 166 -7.79 3.39 -15.66
CA ALA A 166 -8.99 2.61 -15.92
C ALA A 166 -8.67 1.13 -16.07
N LEU A 167 -7.69 0.78 -16.92
CA LEU A 167 -7.30 -0.62 -17.08
C LEU A 167 -6.72 -1.21 -15.79
N ALA A 168 -5.82 -0.48 -15.12
CA ALA A 168 -5.21 -0.94 -13.87
C ALA A 168 -6.26 -1.22 -12.79
N LEU A 169 -7.23 -0.32 -12.61
CA LEU A 169 -8.33 -0.50 -11.66
C LEU A 169 -9.27 -1.63 -12.07
N LEU A 170 -9.63 -1.73 -13.35
CA LEU A 170 -10.48 -2.84 -13.83
C LEU A 170 -9.83 -4.18 -13.54
N LEU A 171 -8.54 -4.35 -13.86
CA LEU A 171 -7.79 -5.57 -13.53
C LEU A 171 -7.67 -5.76 -12.01
N ALA A 172 -7.39 -4.70 -11.25
CA ALA A 172 -7.28 -4.76 -9.80
C ALA A 172 -8.56 -5.27 -9.14
N TYR A 173 -9.72 -4.70 -9.48
CA TYR A 173 -11.00 -5.09 -8.92
C TYR A 173 -11.51 -6.43 -9.48
N ARG A 174 -11.18 -6.78 -10.73
CA ARG A 174 -11.57 -8.07 -11.32
C ARG A 174 -10.83 -9.26 -10.72
N PHE A 175 -9.53 -9.09 -10.45
CA PHE A 175 -8.63 -10.16 -10.01
C PHE A 175 -8.14 -9.99 -8.55
N ASN A 176 -8.64 -8.99 -7.82
CA ASN A 176 -8.26 -8.67 -6.44
C ASN A 176 -6.74 -8.42 -6.27
N LEU A 177 -6.17 -7.62 -7.17
CA LEU A 177 -4.72 -7.37 -7.28
C LEU A 177 -4.34 -6.02 -6.67
N ARG A 178 -3.77 -6.05 -5.44
CA ARG A 178 -3.35 -4.84 -4.73
C ARG A 178 -2.26 -4.04 -5.46
N LEU A 179 -1.35 -4.71 -6.17
CA LEU A 179 -0.29 -4.02 -6.90
C LEU A 179 -0.84 -3.17 -8.04
N LEU A 180 -1.76 -3.72 -8.84
CA LEU A 180 -2.43 -2.98 -9.91
C LEU A 180 -3.36 -1.90 -9.36
N LEU A 181 -3.93 -2.11 -8.16
CA LEU A 181 -4.64 -1.04 -7.46
C LEU A 181 -3.68 0.14 -7.21
N VAL A 182 -2.50 -0.10 -6.63
CA VAL A 182 -1.49 0.96 -6.44
C VAL A 182 -1.11 1.62 -7.76
N ALA A 183 -0.87 0.85 -8.83
CA ALA A 183 -0.55 1.41 -10.14
C ALA A 183 -1.67 2.32 -10.68
N GLY A 184 -2.93 1.91 -10.53
CA GLY A 184 -4.09 2.72 -10.89
C GLY A 184 -4.22 3.99 -10.05
N LEU A 185 -3.99 3.89 -8.74
CA LEU A 185 -3.97 5.04 -7.84
C LEU A 185 -2.83 6.01 -8.15
N CYS A 186 -1.64 5.51 -8.53
CA CYS A 186 -0.54 6.35 -9.02
C CYS A 186 -0.95 7.11 -10.28
N CYS A 187 -1.61 6.45 -11.23
CA CYS A 187 -2.07 7.09 -12.46
C CYS A 187 -3.14 8.17 -12.18
N ILE A 188 -4.09 7.91 -11.28
CA ILE A 188 -5.09 8.89 -10.85
C ILE A 188 -4.43 10.06 -10.12
N ALA A 189 -3.50 9.77 -9.21
CA ALA A 189 -2.77 10.79 -8.46
C ALA A 189 -1.98 11.70 -9.39
N ALA A 190 -1.24 11.12 -10.34
CA ALA A 190 -0.51 11.86 -11.35
C ALA A 190 -1.47 12.68 -12.24
N PHE A 191 -2.62 12.13 -12.63
CA PHE A 191 -3.60 12.86 -13.45
C PHE A 191 -4.16 14.08 -12.70
N ILE A 192 -4.64 13.90 -11.48
CA ILE A 192 -5.23 14.99 -10.70
C ILE A 192 -4.16 16.06 -10.39
N ALA A 193 -2.96 15.64 -9.98
CA ALA A 193 -1.87 16.55 -9.72
C ALA A 193 -1.43 17.32 -10.98
N ALA A 194 -1.43 16.66 -12.15
CA ALA A 194 -1.16 17.31 -13.43
C ALA A 194 -2.24 18.35 -13.74
N ARG A 195 -3.52 17.98 -13.63
CA ARG A 195 -4.65 18.88 -13.91
C ARG A 195 -4.61 20.13 -13.02
N MET A 196 -4.37 19.95 -11.72
CA MET A 196 -4.19 21.07 -10.79
C MET A 196 -3.01 21.96 -11.21
N GLY A 197 -1.91 21.35 -11.65
CA GLY A 197 -0.75 22.11 -12.15
C GLY A 197 -1.03 22.88 -13.43
N THR A 198 -1.79 22.30 -14.37
CA THR A 198 -2.15 22.98 -15.63
C THR A 198 -3.01 24.22 -15.43
N TRP A 199 -3.83 24.27 -14.37
CA TRP A 199 -4.60 25.48 -14.03
C TRP A 199 -3.70 26.67 -13.69
N ASN A 200 -2.49 26.40 -13.21
CA ASN A 200 -1.46 27.40 -12.91
C ASN A 200 -0.43 27.54 -14.04
N GLY A 201 -0.73 27.07 -15.24
CA GLY A 201 0.13 27.19 -16.42
C GLY A 201 1.35 26.26 -16.45
N MET A 202 1.44 25.28 -15.54
CA MET A 202 2.53 24.29 -15.59
C MET A 202 2.30 23.22 -16.64
N TYR A 203 3.40 22.74 -17.21
CA TYR A 203 3.38 21.56 -18.04
C TYR A 203 3.08 20.31 -17.20
N TRP A 204 2.30 19.37 -17.73
CA TRP A 204 1.79 18.23 -16.98
C TRP A 204 2.86 17.23 -16.52
N LEU A 205 4.09 17.29 -17.06
CA LEU A 205 5.23 16.49 -16.59
C LEU A 205 5.97 17.15 -15.42
N ASP A 206 5.73 18.44 -15.15
CA ASP A 206 6.34 19.20 -14.05
C ASP A 206 5.62 19.00 -12.70
N LEU A 207 5.01 17.83 -12.51
CA LEU A 207 4.26 17.43 -11.31
C LEU A 207 5.01 17.68 -10.00
N GLY A 208 6.33 17.49 -10.02
CA GLY A 208 7.20 17.64 -8.85
C GLY A 208 7.49 19.09 -8.45
N LYS A 209 7.24 20.08 -9.33
CA LYS A 209 7.54 21.49 -9.03
C LYS A 209 6.64 22.06 -7.94
N ARG A 210 5.40 21.57 -7.86
CA ARG A 210 4.39 22.01 -6.88
C ARG A 210 3.81 20.80 -6.14
N PRO A 211 4.49 20.34 -5.07
CA PRO A 211 4.06 19.16 -4.30
C PRO A 211 2.64 19.31 -3.71
N GLU A 212 2.16 20.53 -3.46
CA GLU A 212 0.83 20.81 -2.90
C GLU A 212 -0.32 20.28 -3.77
N ASN A 213 -0.11 20.10 -5.08
CA ASN A 213 -1.10 19.55 -6.01
C ASN A 213 -1.57 18.12 -5.61
N PHE A 214 -0.80 17.43 -4.77
CA PHE A 214 -1.12 16.09 -4.28
C PHE A 214 -2.05 16.08 -3.05
N PHE A 215 -2.21 17.20 -2.31
CA PHE A 215 -3.08 17.20 -1.13
C PHE A 215 -4.57 16.92 -1.42
N PRO A 216 -5.18 17.49 -2.49
CA PRO A 216 -6.54 17.13 -2.88
C PRO A 216 -6.67 15.65 -3.25
N VAL A 217 -5.62 15.08 -3.86
CA VAL A 217 -5.56 13.64 -4.19
C VAL A 217 -5.58 12.81 -2.91
N ALA A 218 -4.75 13.16 -1.92
CA ALA A 218 -4.70 12.44 -0.67
C ALA A 218 -6.08 12.43 0.03
N LEU A 219 -6.73 13.59 0.11
CA LEU A 219 -8.05 13.69 0.74
C LEU A 219 -9.10 12.83 0.01
N THR A 220 -9.18 12.94 -1.32
CA THR A 220 -10.14 12.16 -2.12
C THR A 220 -9.91 10.66 -1.96
N LEU A 221 -8.67 10.19 -2.08
CA LEU A 221 -8.34 8.77 -1.95
C LEU A 221 -8.58 8.21 -0.55
N PHE A 222 -8.40 9.03 0.50
CA PHE A 222 -8.64 8.60 1.88
C PHE A 222 -10.13 8.39 2.18
N VAL A 223 -11.02 9.17 1.55
CA VAL A 223 -12.48 9.12 1.76
C VAL A 223 -13.14 8.01 0.92
N VAL A 224 -12.56 7.61 -0.22
CA VAL A 224 -13.14 6.58 -1.11
C VAL A 224 -13.54 5.28 -0.38
N PRO A 225 -12.69 4.67 0.49
CA PRO A 225 -13.05 3.44 1.21
C PRO A 225 -14.19 3.59 2.22
N SER A 226 -14.54 4.80 2.63
CA SER A 226 -15.72 5.05 3.46
C SER A 226 -17.01 5.25 2.66
N LEU A 227 -16.91 5.60 1.38
CA LEU A 227 -18.06 5.79 0.49
C LEU A 227 -18.44 4.49 -0.24
N LEU A 228 -17.45 3.68 -0.59
CA LEU A 228 -17.65 2.42 -1.30
C LEU A 228 -17.41 1.24 -0.38
N ASP A 229 -18.34 0.28 -0.34
CA ASP A 229 -18.16 -0.94 0.44
C ASP A 229 -17.10 -1.84 -0.21
N GLN A 230 -15.92 -1.89 0.42
CA GLN A 230 -14.76 -2.66 -0.03
C GLN A 230 -14.63 -4.00 0.72
N ARG A 231 -15.63 -4.44 1.51
CA ARG A 231 -15.56 -5.69 2.31
C ARG A 231 -15.24 -6.93 1.49
N ARG A 232 -15.65 -6.95 0.22
CA ARG A 232 -15.38 -8.05 -0.71
C ARG A 232 -13.89 -8.14 -1.11
N TYR A 233 -13.17 -7.02 -1.08
CA TYR A 233 -11.81 -6.90 -1.59
C TYR A 233 -10.80 -6.83 -0.45
N ALA A 234 -10.24 -7.99 -0.11
CA ALA A 234 -9.29 -8.17 0.97
C ALA A 234 -8.13 -7.16 0.92
N GLY A 235 -8.13 -6.20 1.86
CA GLY A 235 -7.09 -5.20 2.06
C GLY A 235 -7.06 -4.05 1.07
N PHE A 236 -8.06 -3.90 0.20
CA PHE A 236 -8.16 -2.73 -0.70
C PHE A 236 -8.34 -1.44 0.10
N ALA A 237 -9.26 -1.43 1.07
CA ALA A 237 -9.47 -0.27 1.94
C ALA A 237 -8.18 0.20 2.64
N ALA A 238 -7.39 -0.75 3.14
CA ALA A 238 -6.08 -0.48 3.74
C ALA A 238 -5.11 0.12 2.71
N THR A 239 -5.04 -0.43 1.49
CA THR A 239 -4.19 0.12 0.40
C THR A 239 -4.59 1.56 0.03
N TYR A 240 -5.88 1.86 -0.10
CA TYR A 240 -6.35 3.22 -0.38
C TYR A 240 -5.92 4.20 0.71
N ARG A 241 -6.14 3.87 1.98
CA ARG A 241 -5.75 4.73 3.11
C ARG A 241 -4.24 4.92 3.17
N LEU A 242 -3.48 3.83 3.09
CA LEU A 242 -2.02 3.89 3.15
C LEU A 242 -1.46 4.73 2.00
N PHE A 243 -1.94 4.51 0.78
CA PHE A 243 -1.52 5.27 -0.40
C PHE A 243 -1.91 6.74 -0.27
N ALA A 244 -3.12 7.05 0.20
CA ALA A 244 -3.55 8.42 0.45
C ALA A 244 -2.67 9.13 1.47
N LEU A 245 -2.27 8.46 2.56
CA LEU A 245 -1.34 9.01 3.55
C LEU A 245 0.06 9.23 2.99
N LEU A 246 0.56 8.33 2.12
CA LEU A 246 1.83 8.54 1.42
C LEU A 246 1.77 9.78 0.51
N VAL A 247 0.67 9.93 -0.23
CA VAL A 247 0.41 11.08 -1.12
C VAL A 247 0.18 12.37 -0.32
N LEU A 248 -0.18 12.28 0.97
CA LEU A 248 -0.25 13.44 1.87
C LEU A 248 1.13 13.81 2.44
N PHE A 249 1.79 12.84 3.07
CA PHE A 249 2.98 13.10 3.87
C PHE A 249 4.24 13.26 3.06
N LEU A 250 4.38 12.59 1.90
CA LEU A 250 5.58 12.77 1.07
C LEU A 250 5.69 14.21 0.53
N PRO A 251 4.65 14.80 -0.09
CA PRO A 251 4.70 16.21 -0.49
C PRO A 251 4.90 17.17 0.68
N MET A 252 4.26 16.88 1.82
CA MET A 252 4.41 17.66 3.04
C MET A 252 5.85 17.61 3.58
N LEU A 253 6.48 16.44 3.53
CA LEU A 253 7.89 16.27 3.90
C LEU A 253 8.83 16.98 2.91
N VAL A 254 8.51 16.97 1.61
CA VAL A 254 9.27 17.72 0.61
C VAL A 254 9.19 19.21 0.92
N LEU A 255 8.00 19.77 1.14
CA LEU A 255 7.82 21.20 1.42
C LEU A 255 8.39 21.62 2.79
N ALA A 256 8.45 20.69 3.74
CA ALA A 256 9.10 20.87 5.03
C ALA A 256 10.63 21.03 4.95
N ASN A 257 11.27 20.63 3.85
CA ASN A 257 12.73 20.72 3.64
C ASN A 257 13.12 21.56 2.40
N TRP A 258 12.21 21.72 1.45
CA TRP A 258 12.38 22.45 0.21
C TRP A 258 11.13 23.32 -0.01
N GLY A 259 11.01 24.40 0.77
CA GLY A 259 9.81 25.25 0.78
C GLY A 259 9.59 26.04 -0.53
N SER A 260 10.59 26.14 -1.40
CA SER A 260 10.52 26.88 -2.68
C SER A 260 9.46 26.37 -3.65
N GLY A 261 8.99 25.12 -3.48
CA GLY A 261 7.93 24.53 -4.29
C GLY A 261 6.50 24.93 -3.88
N SER A 262 6.31 25.66 -2.78
CA SER A 262 4.97 26.00 -2.26
C SER A 262 4.29 27.14 -3.02
N TYR A 263 2.95 27.11 -3.14
CA TYR A 263 2.18 28.25 -3.67
C TYR A 263 2.09 29.43 -2.69
N LEU A 264 2.56 29.29 -1.45
CA LEU A 264 2.50 30.36 -0.45
C LEU A 264 3.57 31.43 -0.74
N ASP A 265 3.16 32.69 -0.78
CA ASP A 265 4.05 33.85 -0.99
C ASP A 265 4.80 34.26 0.30
N TRP A 266 5.19 33.29 1.13
CA TRP A 266 5.95 33.52 2.36
C TRP A 266 7.44 33.35 2.11
N ALA A 267 8.27 33.83 3.05
CA ALA A 267 9.68 33.48 3.01
C ALA A 267 9.83 31.95 3.15
N VAL A 268 10.74 31.36 2.38
CA VAL A 268 10.96 29.89 2.29
C VAL A 268 11.10 29.25 3.68
N SER A 269 11.78 29.92 4.60
CA SER A 269 11.93 29.47 6.00
C SER A 269 10.62 29.36 6.77
N HIS A 270 9.64 30.22 6.50
CA HIS A 270 8.33 30.16 7.14
C HIS A 270 7.49 29.01 6.57
N ILE A 271 7.62 28.75 5.27
CA ILE A 271 6.95 27.65 4.58
C ILE A 271 7.46 26.31 5.11
N GLU A 272 8.77 26.15 5.21
CA GLU A 272 9.40 24.94 5.76
C GLU A 272 8.91 24.68 7.19
N ASN A 273 8.98 25.70 8.06
CA ASN A 273 8.49 25.58 9.43
C ASN A 273 6.98 25.28 9.50
N PHE A 274 6.18 25.90 8.64
CA PHE A 274 4.74 25.65 8.57
C PHE A 274 4.45 24.19 8.21
N TYR A 275 5.07 23.66 7.16
CA TYR A 275 4.85 22.27 6.74
C TYR A 275 5.43 21.24 7.70
N GLN A 276 6.52 21.56 8.42
CA GLN A 276 7.02 20.73 9.51
C GLN A 276 6.01 20.63 10.67
N ILE A 277 5.49 21.77 11.12
CA ILE A 277 4.49 21.82 12.20
C ILE A 277 3.20 21.12 11.77
N LEU A 278 2.72 21.43 10.57
CA LEU A 278 1.54 20.79 9.98
C LEU A 278 1.73 19.27 9.87
N GLY A 279 2.89 18.81 9.39
CA GLY A 279 3.24 17.39 9.30
C GLY A 279 3.19 16.68 10.64
N PHE A 280 3.72 17.31 11.68
CA PHE A 280 3.68 16.76 13.03
C PHE A 280 2.24 16.59 13.55
N PHE A 281 1.41 17.64 13.44
CA PHE A 281 0.01 17.59 13.89
C PHE A 281 -0.84 16.64 13.03
N CYS A 282 -0.65 16.64 11.72
CA CYS A 282 -1.33 15.71 10.83
C CYS A 282 -0.96 14.25 11.15
N ALA A 283 0.33 13.96 11.40
CA ALA A 283 0.77 12.61 11.78
C ALA A 283 0.15 12.17 13.11
N ALA A 284 0.14 13.04 14.13
CA ALA A 284 -0.51 12.78 15.40
C ALA A 284 -2.03 12.56 15.25
N GLY A 285 -2.71 13.38 14.44
CA GLY A 285 -4.14 13.25 14.16
C GLY A 285 -4.48 11.94 13.43
N VAL A 286 -3.65 11.53 12.47
CA VAL A 286 -3.77 10.25 11.76
C VAL A 286 -3.57 9.06 12.71
N ILE A 287 -2.61 9.14 13.63
CA ILE A 287 -2.42 8.11 14.68
C ILE A 287 -3.68 8.01 15.55
N ALA A 288 -4.19 9.15 16.05
CA ALA A 288 -5.38 9.18 16.89
C ALA A 288 -6.61 8.60 16.16
N LEU A 289 -6.80 8.97 14.89
CA LEU A 289 -7.87 8.44 14.04
C LEU A 289 -7.70 6.93 13.81
N GLY A 290 -6.48 6.48 13.52
CA GLY A 290 -6.16 5.06 13.32
C GLY A 290 -6.45 4.22 14.56
N VAL A 291 -6.08 4.70 15.75
CA VAL A 291 -6.39 4.05 17.03
C VAL A 291 -7.90 4.00 17.27
N GLY A 292 -8.60 5.12 17.06
CA GLY A 292 -10.05 5.22 17.26
C GLY A 292 -10.87 4.31 16.33
N LYS A 293 -10.35 4.01 15.14
CA LYS A 293 -11.00 3.13 14.14
C LYS A 293 -10.42 1.71 14.06
N GLY A 294 -9.37 1.41 14.82
CA GLY A 294 -8.67 0.11 14.79
C GLY A 294 -7.91 -0.16 13.48
N TRP A 295 -7.47 0.88 12.76
CA TRP A 295 -6.75 0.77 11.49
C TRP A 295 -5.24 0.77 11.72
N ASN A 296 -4.67 -0.43 11.92
CA ASN A 296 -3.25 -0.59 12.21
C ASN A 296 -2.35 -0.01 11.10
N GLU A 297 -2.75 -0.13 9.84
CA GLU A 297 -2.01 0.42 8.70
C GLU A 297 -1.89 1.95 8.77
N VAL A 298 -2.93 2.63 9.25
CA VAL A 298 -2.99 4.09 9.39
C VAL A 298 -2.14 4.54 10.57
N VAL A 299 -2.22 3.82 11.70
CA VAL A 299 -1.40 4.07 12.89
C VAL A 299 0.08 3.93 12.57
N ASN A 300 0.47 2.82 11.93
CA ASN A 300 1.87 2.55 11.61
C ASN A 300 2.43 3.60 10.63
N CYS A 301 1.67 3.95 9.59
CA CYS A 301 2.09 4.99 8.64
C CYS A 301 2.23 6.36 9.32
N GLY A 302 1.24 6.76 10.12
CA GLY A 302 1.30 8.00 10.89
C GLY A 302 2.48 8.03 11.86
N ALA A 303 2.78 6.92 12.55
CA ALA A 303 3.91 6.80 13.45
C ALA A 303 5.26 6.92 12.73
N VAL A 304 5.42 6.30 11.56
CA VAL A 304 6.63 6.44 10.74
C VAL A 304 6.86 7.89 10.35
N PHE A 305 5.83 8.56 9.80
CA PHE A 305 5.98 9.96 9.41
C PHE A 305 6.14 10.90 10.61
N PHE A 306 5.49 10.62 11.73
CA PHE A 306 5.69 11.38 12.98
C PHE A 306 7.16 11.34 13.42
N VAL A 307 7.77 10.16 13.42
CA VAL A 307 9.19 9.99 13.75
C VAL A 307 10.07 10.70 12.72
N VAL A 308 9.76 10.59 11.43
CA VAL A 308 10.52 11.28 10.36
C VAL A 308 10.47 12.80 10.55
N PHE A 309 9.30 13.40 10.72
CA PHE A 309 9.17 14.85 10.95
C PHE A 309 9.89 15.31 12.21
N LEU A 310 9.76 14.54 13.29
CA LEU A 310 10.45 14.81 14.56
C LEU A 310 11.97 14.75 14.39
N TYR A 311 12.47 13.72 13.70
CA TYR A 311 13.89 13.55 13.42
C TYR A 311 14.44 14.69 12.58
N THR A 312 13.76 15.05 11.48
CA THR A 312 14.14 16.20 10.64
C THR A 312 14.23 17.46 11.49
N LYS A 313 13.28 17.69 12.41
CA LYS A 313 13.31 18.86 13.28
C LYS A 313 14.49 18.90 14.24
N PHE A 314 14.80 17.76 14.87
CA PHE A 314 15.99 17.65 15.71
C PHE A 314 17.26 17.91 14.91
N TYR A 315 17.35 17.37 13.69
CA TYR A 315 18.48 17.60 12.81
C TYR A 315 18.65 19.10 12.52
N ASP A 316 17.60 19.77 12.03
CA ASP A 316 17.65 21.20 11.69
C ASP A 316 18.03 22.10 12.89
N TRP A 317 17.56 21.78 14.10
CA TRP A 317 17.81 22.60 15.28
C TRP A 317 19.15 22.33 15.96
N CYS A 318 19.55 21.07 16.03
CA CYS A 318 20.63 20.65 16.92
C CYS A 318 21.91 20.29 16.18
N TRP A 319 21.85 19.94 14.90
CA TRP A 319 23.01 19.37 14.20
C TRP A 319 24.22 20.30 14.15
N ASP A 320 24.00 21.57 13.81
CA ASP A 320 25.07 22.56 13.73
C ASP A 320 25.38 23.20 15.11
N TRP A 321 24.44 23.14 16.04
CA TRP A 321 24.54 23.81 17.33
C TRP A 321 25.27 22.98 18.41
N MET A 322 25.24 21.64 18.34
CA MET A 322 25.86 20.79 19.37
C MET A 322 26.74 19.67 18.79
N PRO A 323 27.76 19.20 19.54
CA PRO A 323 28.51 18.00 19.18
C PRO A 323 27.62 16.79 18.92
N LYS A 324 27.99 15.97 17.93
CA LYS A 324 27.19 14.82 17.45
C LYS A 324 26.77 13.85 18.57
N TYR A 325 27.59 13.66 19.60
CA TYR A 325 27.25 12.78 20.73
C TYR A 325 26.10 13.34 21.58
N LEU A 326 26.03 14.66 21.81
CA LEU A 326 24.91 15.29 22.51
C LEU A 326 23.62 15.21 21.68
N PHE A 327 23.73 15.36 20.37
CA PHE A 327 22.59 15.21 19.45
C PHE A 327 21.92 13.84 19.60
N PHE A 328 22.71 12.76 19.52
CA PHE A 328 22.17 11.40 19.71
C PHE A 328 21.65 11.17 21.13
N LEU A 329 22.24 11.81 22.15
CA LEU A 329 21.75 11.74 23.53
C LEU A 329 20.39 12.42 23.70
N VAL A 330 20.18 13.59 23.08
CA VAL A 330 18.88 14.28 23.08
C VAL A 330 17.80 13.44 22.39
N ILE A 331 18.13 12.82 21.25
CA ILE A 331 17.22 11.89 20.57
C ILE A 331 16.86 10.72 21.50
N ALA A 332 17.85 10.10 22.14
CA ALA A 332 17.61 8.99 23.07
C ALA A 332 16.71 9.42 24.25
N MET A 333 16.98 10.57 24.87
CA MET A 333 16.17 11.11 25.96
C MET A 333 14.74 11.42 25.52
N SER A 334 14.55 11.99 24.33
CA SER A 334 13.22 12.25 23.77
C SER A 334 12.43 10.95 23.58
N ALA A 335 13.07 9.89 23.09
CA ALA A 335 12.47 8.57 22.94
C ALA A 335 12.04 7.98 24.30
N VAL A 336 12.87 8.14 25.33
CA VAL A 336 12.52 7.74 26.70
C VAL A 336 11.30 8.51 27.21
N VAL A 337 11.23 9.83 26.99
CA VAL A 337 10.06 10.63 27.37
C VAL A 337 8.80 10.14 26.65
N PHE A 338 8.86 9.88 25.35
CA PHE A 338 7.73 9.31 24.61
C PHE A 338 7.29 7.96 25.19
N LEU A 339 8.23 7.08 25.52
CA LEU A 339 7.92 5.79 26.16
C LEU A 339 7.22 5.98 27.51
N LEU A 340 7.70 6.90 28.36
CA LEU A 340 7.08 7.21 29.64
C LEU A 340 5.66 7.77 29.47
N VAL A 341 5.45 8.67 28.50
CA VAL A 341 4.13 9.23 28.18
C VAL A 341 3.19 8.14 27.70
N PHE A 342 3.61 7.30 26.74
CA PHE A 342 2.79 6.20 26.25
C PHE A 342 2.49 5.17 27.34
N GLN A 343 3.45 4.89 28.22
CA GLN A 343 3.24 3.99 29.36
C GLN A 343 2.22 4.59 30.35
N ARG A 344 2.28 5.90 30.60
CA ARG A 344 1.30 6.61 31.45
C ARG A 344 -0.10 6.60 30.83
N LEU A 345 -0.21 6.91 29.53
CA LEU A 345 -1.47 6.88 28.79
C LEU A 345 -2.07 5.46 28.78
N ARG A 346 -1.23 4.43 28.61
CA ARG A 346 -1.67 3.03 28.69
C ARG A 346 -2.23 2.69 30.08
N ARG A 347 -1.59 3.14 31.16
CA ARG A 347 -2.07 2.92 32.54
C ARG A 347 -3.40 3.63 32.80
N LEU A 348 -3.56 4.88 32.33
CA LEU A 348 -4.80 5.65 32.47
C LEU A 348 -5.95 5.03 31.65
N GLY A 349 -5.68 4.59 30.42
CA GLY A 349 -6.68 3.93 29.58
C GLY A 349 -7.13 2.54 30.08
N LEU A 350 -6.27 1.84 30.84
CA LEU A 350 -6.65 0.61 31.54
C LEU A 350 -7.54 0.91 32.76
N SER A 351 -7.23 1.96 33.52
CA SER A 351 -8.03 2.38 34.68
C SER A 351 -9.45 2.82 34.29
N SER A 352 -9.65 3.43 33.12
CA SER A 352 -10.99 3.80 32.62
C SER A 352 -11.85 2.61 32.19
N ARG A 353 -11.27 1.43 31.91
CA ARG A 353 -12.03 0.21 31.57
C ARG A 353 -12.43 -0.63 32.79
N GLU A 354 -11.76 -0.45 33.93
CA GLU A 354 -12.10 -1.14 35.18
C GLU A 354 -13.15 -0.39 36.03
N VAL A 355 -13.54 0.82 35.64
CA VAL A 355 -14.50 1.68 36.38
C VAL A 355 -15.72 2.07 35.52
N GLY A 356 -16.14 1.18 34.62
CA GLY A 356 -17.48 1.23 34.01
C GLY A 356 -18.41 0.25 34.75
N PRO A 357 -19.64 0.65 35.14
CA PRO A 357 -20.56 -0.19 35.91
C PRO A 357 -20.98 -1.48 35.19
#